data_AF-A0AAW8NEE4-F1
#
_entry.id   AF-A0AAW8NEE4-F1
#
_cell.length_a   1.000
_cell.length_b   1.000
_cell.length_c   1.000
_cell.angle_alpha   90.00
_cell.angle_beta   90.00
_cell.angle_gamma   90.00
#
_symmetry.space_group_name_H-M   'P 1'
#
loop_
_entity.id
_entity.type
_entity.pdbx_description
1 polymer ?
#
loop_
_entity_poly.entity_id
_entity_poly.type
_entity_poly.pdbx_seq_one_letter_code
_entity_poly.pdbx_strand_id
1 'polypeptide(L)'
;MIFEPSHVLYGDYSLLAIELKREGVVIYKQDGTLRKDEHLSEQTAMLEKLRDKGYKAEFCIGFDQARKLIDQYLTGGSPIF
;
A
#
# COMPACT_ATOMS: atom_id res chain seq x y z
N MET A 1 -3.52 -5.96 6.76
CA MET A 1 -4.69 -5.32 6.13
C MET A 1 -5.46 -4.57 7.21
N ILE A 2 -6.08 -3.45 6.87
CA ILE A 2 -6.98 -2.69 7.73
C ILE A 2 -8.39 -2.82 7.12
N PHE A 3 -9.31 -3.41 7.87
CA PHE A 3 -10.70 -3.67 7.46
C PHE A 3 -11.63 -2.55 7.95
N GLU A 4 -11.17 -1.32 7.86
CA GLU A 4 -11.94 -0.13 8.20
C GLU A 4 -11.99 0.75 6.95
N PRO A 5 -13.13 1.43 6.68
CA PRO A 5 -13.19 2.40 5.61
C PRO A 5 -12.19 3.53 5.87
N SER A 6 -11.63 4.09 4.79
CA SER A 6 -10.85 5.32 4.88
C SER A 6 -11.72 6.43 5.45
N HIS A 7 -11.08 7.38 6.09
CA HIS A 7 -11.78 8.49 6.71
C HIS A 7 -12.74 9.17 5.72
N VAL A 8 -13.98 9.43 6.15
CA VAL A 8 -15.06 9.95 5.29
C VAL A 8 -14.74 11.28 4.61
N LEU A 9 -13.77 12.04 5.12
CA LEU A 9 -13.31 13.30 4.52
C LEU A 9 -12.18 13.13 3.51
N TYR A 10 -11.45 12.02 3.54
CA TYR A 10 -10.14 11.89 2.90
C TYR A 10 -10.01 10.68 1.97
N GLY A 11 -10.99 9.77 1.93
CA GLY A 11 -11.00 8.71 0.95
C GLY A 11 -12.31 7.95 0.87
N ASP A 12 -12.47 7.23 -0.23
CA ASP A 12 -13.66 6.43 -0.57
C ASP A 12 -13.40 4.91 -0.52
N TYR A 13 -12.29 4.50 0.09
CA TYR A 13 -11.88 3.10 0.13
C TYR A 13 -12.52 2.40 1.33
N SER A 14 -13.04 1.19 1.13
CA SER A 14 -13.59 0.38 2.23
C SER A 14 -12.54 -0.52 2.90
N LEU A 15 -11.31 -0.58 2.39
CA LEU A 15 -10.24 -1.46 2.86
C LEU A 15 -8.86 -0.93 2.44
N LEU A 16 -7.88 -1.06 3.34
CA LEU A 16 -6.45 -0.89 3.05
C LEU A 16 -5.70 -2.22 3.14
N ALA A 17 -5.12 -2.66 2.03
CA ALA A 17 -4.15 -3.74 1.97
C ALA A 17 -2.73 -3.16 1.82
N ILE A 18 -1.81 -3.66 2.64
CA ILE A 18 -0.39 -3.30 2.57
C ILE A 18 0.40 -4.58 2.44
N GLU A 19 1.20 -4.66 1.38
CA GLU A 19 2.26 -5.66 1.25
C GLU A 19 3.56 -5.03 1.79
N LEU A 20 3.85 -5.29 3.06
CA LEU A 20 5.00 -4.69 3.76
C LEU A 20 6.29 -5.45 3.42
N LYS A 21 7.30 -4.72 2.97
CA LYS A 21 8.66 -5.20 2.76
C LYS A 21 9.61 -4.59 3.77
N ARG A 22 10.64 -5.33 4.12
CA ARG A 22 11.76 -4.83 4.93
C ARG A 22 12.51 -3.72 4.19
N GLU A 23 13.17 -2.86 4.95
CA GLU A 23 14.05 -1.83 4.39
C GLU A 23 15.16 -2.44 3.51
N GLY A 24 15.57 -1.69 2.49
CA GLY A 24 16.56 -2.13 1.51
C GLY A 24 16.02 -3.09 0.44
N VAL A 25 14.74 -3.48 0.49
CA VAL A 25 14.12 -4.23 -0.61
C VAL A 25 13.86 -3.31 -1.78
N VAL A 26 14.36 -3.70 -2.95
CA VAL A 26 14.16 -3.00 -4.22
C VAL A 26 13.06 -3.72 -5.00
N ILE A 27 11.87 -3.11 -5.05
CA ILE A 27 10.68 -3.64 -5.75
C ILE A 27 10.73 -3.26 -7.23
N TYR A 28 11.00 -1.98 -7.51
CA TYR A 28 11.14 -1.45 -8.86
C TYR A 28 12.62 -1.25 -9.18
N LYS A 29 13.01 -1.54 -10.42
CA LYS A 29 14.31 -1.13 -10.94
C LYS A 29 14.33 0.38 -11.14
N GLN A 30 15.51 0.93 -11.43
CA GLN A 30 15.68 2.36 -11.73
C GLN A 30 14.83 2.83 -12.93
N ASP A 31 14.48 1.92 -13.85
CA ASP A 31 13.60 2.20 -15.00
C ASP A 31 12.10 2.14 -14.67
N GLY A 32 11.73 1.92 -13.40
CA GLY A 32 10.34 1.80 -12.94
C GLY A 32 9.70 0.43 -13.22
N THR A 33 10.39 -0.48 -13.92
CA THR A 33 9.89 -1.85 -14.13
C THR A 33 10.06 -2.68 -12.87
N LEU A 34 9.11 -3.59 -12.62
CA LEU A 34 9.22 -4.55 -11.53
C LEU A 34 10.47 -5.42 -11.71
N ARG A 35 11.16 -5.69 -10.60
CA ARG A 35 12.21 -6.70 -10.59
C ARG A 35 11.58 -8.03 -11.02
N LYS A 36 12.25 -8.76 -11.92
CA LYS A 36 11.82 -10.11 -12.31
C LYS A 36 12.04 -11.04 -11.13
N ASP A 37 11.00 -11.22 -10.34
CA ASP A 37 10.87 -12.14 -9.23
C ASP A 37 9.43 -12.67 -9.28
N GLU A 38 9.28 -13.99 -9.31
CA GLU A 38 7.98 -14.65 -9.44
C GLU A 38 7.04 -14.26 -8.29
N HIS A 39 7.56 -14.22 -7.07
CA HIS A 39 6.77 -13.82 -5.90
C HIS A 39 6.34 -12.36 -5.99
N LEU A 40 7.21 -11.48 -6.51
CA LEU A 40 6.87 -10.07 -6.67
C LEU A 40 5.80 -9.85 -7.75
N SER A 41 5.85 -10.65 -8.82
CA SER A 41 4.83 -10.64 -9.86
C SER A 41 3.46 -11.08 -9.33
N GLU A 42 3.41 -12.16 -8.57
CA GLU A 42 2.17 -12.65 -7.94
C GLU A 42 1.58 -11.64 -6.95
N GLN A 43 2.44 -11.03 -6.12
CA GLN A 43 2.03 -9.99 -5.18
C GLN A 43 1.49 -8.77 -5.90
N THR A 44 2.15 -8.34 -6.99
CA THR A 44 1.67 -7.23 -7.82
C THR A 44 0.29 -7.54 -8.39
N ALA A 45 0.12 -8.72 -9.01
CA ALA A 45 -1.16 -9.13 -9.59
C ALA A 45 -2.28 -9.20 -8.54
N MET A 46 -1.96 -9.57 -7.29
CA MET A 46 -2.93 -9.56 -6.20
C MET A 46 -3.30 -8.13 -5.77
N LEU A 47 -2.32 -7.24 -5.64
CA LEU A 47 -2.58 -5.83 -5.33
C LEU A 47 -3.40 -5.15 -6.42
N GLU A 48 -3.12 -5.42 -7.70
CA GLU A 48 -3.91 -4.95 -8.84
C GLU A 48 -5.37 -5.42 -8.74
N LYS A 49 -5.61 -6.71 -8.50
CA LYS A 49 -6.97 -7.24 -8.29
C LYS A 49 -7.72 -6.57 -7.13
N LEU A 50 -7.03 -6.18 -6.07
CA LEU A 50 -7.64 -5.46 -4.96
C LEU A 50 -7.99 -4.01 -5.36
N ARG A 51 -7.13 -3.35 -6.13
CA ARG A 51 -7.41 -2.01 -6.68
C ARG A 51 -8.59 -2.03 -7.64
N ASP A 52 -8.67 -3.04 -8.50
CA ASP A 52 -9.79 -3.22 -9.44
C ASP A 52 -11.13 -3.41 -8.71
N LYS A 53 -11.11 -3.94 -7.48
CA LYS A 53 -12.28 -4.05 -6.60
C LYS A 53 -12.60 -2.75 -5.83
N GLY A 54 -11.84 -1.68 -6.03
CA GLY A 54 -12.02 -0.41 -5.35
C GLY A 54 -11.38 -0.35 -3.96
N TYR A 55 -10.42 -1.21 -3.65
CA TYR A 55 -9.67 -1.15 -2.39
C TYR A 55 -8.37 -0.38 -2.55
N LYS A 56 -7.88 0.24 -1.47
CA LYS A 56 -6.53 0.80 -1.45
C LYS A 56 -5.56 -0.35 -1.20
N ALA A 57 -4.64 -0.61 -2.12
CA ALA A 57 -3.70 -1.74 -1.98
C ALA A 57 -2.31 -1.32 -2.46
N GLU A 58 -1.32 -1.27 -1.58
CA GLU A 58 0.01 -0.73 -1.90
C GLU A 58 1.15 -1.61 -1.35
N PHE A 59 2.30 -1.57 -2.01
CA PHE A 59 3.55 -1.98 -1.39
C PHE A 59 4.01 -0.89 -0.41
N CYS A 60 4.60 -1.27 0.71
CA CYS A 60 5.29 -0.35 1.61
C CYS A 60 6.66 -0.91 1.96
N ILE A 61 7.69 -0.07 1.94
CA ILE A 61 9.05 -0.46 2.30
C ILE A 61 9.40 0.20 3.63
N GLY A 62 9.61 -0.61 4.65
CA GLY A 62 9.98 -0.15 5.98
C GLY A 62 8.84 0.47 6.77
N PHE A 63 9.17 0.85 8.01
CA PHE A 63 8.21 1.34 8.98
C PHE A 63 7.65 2.72 8.59
N ASP A 64 8.50 3.64 8.17
CA ASP A 64 8.09 5.03 7.91
C ASP A 64 7.08 5.15 6.77
N GLN A 65 7.26 4.37 5.70
CA GLN A 65 6.29 4.33 4.60
C GLN A 65 4.97 3.73 5.04
N ALA A 66 5.02 2.61 5.79
CA ALA A 66 3.82 1.96 6.28
C ALA A 66 3.02 2.89 7.19
N ARG A 67 3.69 3.54 8.16
CA ARG A 67 3.07 4.52 9.05
C ARG A 67 2.44 5.66 8.26
N LYS A 68 3.19 6.27 7.34
CA LYS A 68 2.69 7.38 6.51
C LYS A 68 1.45 6.97 5.70
N LEU A 69 1.45 5.78 5.10
CA LEU A 69 0.31 5.30 4.33
C LEU A 69 -0.92 5.07 5.21
N ILE A 70 -0.72 4.52 6.42
CA ILE A 70 -1.80 4.32 7.39
C ILE A 70 -2.35 5.67 7.87
N ASP A 71 -1.49 6.63 8.19
CA ASP A 71 -1.90 7.99 8.59
C ASP A 71 -2.69 8.68 7.45
N GLN A 72 -2.21 8.56 6.21
CA GLN A 72 -2.94 9.08 5.05
C GLN A 72 -4.32 8.43 4.87
N TYR A 73 -4.41 7.12 5.09
CA TYR A 73 -5.65 6.37 4.92
C TYR A 73 -6.69 6.67 6.02
N LEU A 74 -6.25 6.73 7.29
CA LEU A 74 -7.13 6.88 8.44
C LEU A 74 -7.41 8.33 8.83
N THR A 75 -6.51 9.27 8.52
CA THR A 75 -6.63 10.67 8.97
C THR A 75 -6.35 11.70 7.89
N GLY A 76 -6.12 11.29 6.64
CA GLY A 76 -5.74 12.22 5.56
C GLY A 76 -4.34 12.80 5.73
N GLY A 77 -3.50 12.20 6.59
CA GLY A 77 -2.16 12.68 6.89
C GLY A 77 -2.11 13.76 7.98
N SER A 78 -3.24 14.06 8.63
CA SER A 78 -3.25 14.83 9.86
C SER A 78 -2.59 14.02 10.98
N PRO A 79 -1.60 14.57 11.71
CA PRO A 79 -1.04 13.93 12.89
C PRO A 79 -2.16 13.62 13.88
N ILE A 80 -2.16 12.41 14.46
CA ILE A 80 -3.13 12.02 15.49
C ILE A 80 -2.68 12.48 16.89
N PHE A 81 -1.64 13.33 16.97
CA PHE A 81 -1.03 13.82 18.20
C PHE A 81 -0.57 15.27 18.04
#